data_AF-F7PKK7-F1
#
_entry.id   AF-F7PKK7-F1
#
_cell.length_a   1.000
_cell.length_b   1.000
_cell.length_c   1.000
_cell.angle_alpha   90.00
_cell.angle_beta   90.00
_cell.angle_gamma   90.00
#
_symmetry.space_group_name_H-M   'P 1'
#
loop_
_entity.id
_entity.type
_entity.pdbx_description
1 polymer ?
#
loop_
_entity_poly.entity_id
_entity_poly.type
_entity_poly.pdbx_seq_one_letter_code
_entity_poly.pdbx_strand_id
1 'polypeptide(L)'
;MSESASPDEIDDGVTLTIDGQEVQAREGETILEAAERVGIDIPTLCAYADLTNVGACRMCLVDVDGERRETACTTAVADGMEIEYDTEDLWEQRRTILELMFTEENHYCMYCEMEGDCELEAMFNRAGLDSDRFPLEYKDIEPDTSSEYITMDLDRCIGCGRCIRTCEEVVANDTLNFGNRGRETTIIADSGVPLGESSCTSCGACVQACPTGTLYSPLSAYKGRERDCEVETTTCSECSVGCELAVYTNSGRIVKIEGVEGGADGGQLCEMGRFELLDDRRERITEPRVDGETVDLDTAIETASAELADANSVNAVASDRLPTETLDAFAEAMDTLEAALEIPGAKRRATEAAIREELAADGHADLQAESIEDILDAEGIVVYDTSIVDSHPVAASYVRRAAKDGADLVTVDGEEDRLKRFSDDSLTVGSPLAQATAEAAGAMADGGSASPIAGVAEAATRTLDAEESVVVLGPEIEDADALVDAYGLAAMTESQIVSLDRGVNRADVVADGVDEPAEVAYLLAGDDRDEDLDRAIEVARQADTVIAQATRESALTDIADVVLPALDWFEREGTIVDADGEQRPVDRVLEPRGAVDADLDVIAALQEVAA
;
A
#
# COMPACT_ATOMS: atom_id res chain seq x y z
N MET A 1 -15.08 -4.59 11.74
CA MET A 1 -16.47 -5.07 11.96
C MET A 1 -17.21 -4.92 10.65
N SER A 2 -17.16 -5.95 9.79
CA SER A 2 -17.78 -5.91 8.47
C SER A 2 -19.31 -5.99 8.58
N GLU A 3 -19.99 -5.31 7.66
CA GLU A 3 -21.44 -5.29 7.54
C GLU A 3 -22.01 -6.70 7.52
N SER A 4 -23.04 -6.90 8.34
CA SER A 4 -23.81 -8.13 8.41
C SER A 4 -24.49 -8.41 7.08
N ALA A 5 -23.83 -9.17 6.21
CA ALA A 5 -24.45 -9.75 5.04
C ALA A 5 -25.69 -10.55 5.47
N SER A 6 -26.83 -10.24 4.85
CA SER A 6 -28.01 -11.10 4.91
C SER A 6 -27.62 -12.52 4.48
N PRO A 7 -28.26 -13.58 4.99
CA PRO A 7 -27.98 -14.93 4.53
C PRO A 7 -28.42 -15.03 3.06
N ASP A 8 -27.48 -14.90 2.14
CA ASP A 8 -27.70 -15.20 0.73
C ASP A 8 -28.24 -16.63 0.66
N GLU A 9 -29.45 -16.80 0.10
CA GLU A 9 -29.96 -18.13 -0.24
C GLU A 9 -29.00 -18.73 -1.29
N ILE A 10 -28.23 -19.73 -0.88
CA ILE A 10 -27.29 -20.45 -1.75
C ILE A 10 -28.12 -21.39 -2.63
N ASP A 11 -28.35 -21.01 -3.89
CA ASP A 11 -28.96 -21.91 -4.89
C ASP A 11 -27.98 -23.06 -5.17
N ASP A 12 -28.43 -24.32 -5.04
CA ASP A 12 -27.62 -25.55 -5.10
C ASP A 12 -26.56 -25.75 -3.98
N GLY A 13 -26.84 -25.37 -2.73
CA GLY A 13 -25.97 -25.61 -1.57
C GLY A 13 -26.08 -26.99 -0.91
N VAL A 14 -25.07 -27.38 -0.11
CA VAL A 14 -25.11 -28.55 0.78
C VAL A 14 -25.58 -28.17 2.18
N THR A 15 -26.32 -29.06 2.85
CA THR A 15 -26.77 -28.84 4.23
C THR A 15 -25.95 -29.68 5.19
N LEU A 16 -25.35 -29.06 6.19
CA LEU A 16 -24.58 -29.70 7.24
C LEU A 16 -25.06 -29.23 8.61
N THR A 17 -24.64 -29.92 9.67
CA THR A 17 -24.95 -29.54 11.05
C THR A 17 -23.64 -29.33 11.81
N ILE A 18 -23.48 -28.17 12.45
CA ILE A 18 -22.33 -27.85 13.32
C ILE A 18 -22.85 -27.63 14.74
N ASP A 19 -22.47 -28.48 15.70
CA ASP A 19 -22.94 -28.48 17.09
C ASP A 19 -24.49 -28.40 17.22
N GLY A 20 -25.20 -29.06 16.30
CA GLY A 20 -26.67 -29.09 16.25
C GLY A 20 -27.32 -27.89 15.55
N GLN A 21 -26.54 -26.92 15.06
CA GLN A 21 -27.02 -25.83 14.21
C GLN A 21 -26.96 -26.24 12.73
N GLU A 22 -28.09 -26.14 12.04
CA GLU A 22 -28.15 -26.35 10.59
C GLU A 22 -27.47 -25.19 9.86
N VAL A 23 -26.55 -25.51 8.96
CA VAL A 23 -25.77 -24.56 8.17
C VAL A 23 -25.88 -24.96 6.72
N GLN A 24 -26.24 -24.00 5.86
CA GLN A 24 -26.11 -24.16 4.42
C GLN A 24 -24.77 -23.65 3.97
N ALA A 25 -24.09 -24.41 3.11
CA ALA A 25 -22.77 -24.08 2.59
C ALA A 25 -22.67 -24.34 1.08
N ARG A 26 -21.70 -23.68 0.44
CA ARG A 26 -21.40 -23.88 -0.98
C ARG A 26 -20.64 -25.20 -1.16
N GLU A 27 -20.87 -25.90 -2.27
CA GLU A 27 -20.08 -27.09 -2.58
C GLU A 27 -18.59 -26.70 -2.73
N GLY A 28 -17.69 -27.39 -2.03
CA GLY A 28 -16.25 -27.11 -2.03
C GLY A 28 -15.78 -26.16 -0.92
N GLU A 29 -16.69 -25.44 -0.24
CA GLU A 29 -16.39 -24.62 0.95
C GLU A 29 -15.80 -25.51 2.06
N THR A 30 -14.84 -25.02 2.83
CA THR A 30 -14.31 -25.74 3.99
C THR A 30 -15.27 -25.64 5.18
N ILE A 31 -15.15 -26.55 6.15
CA ILE A 31 -15.93 -26.48 7.39
C ILE A 31 -15.68 -25.15 8.12
N LEU A 32 -14.44 -24.62 8.08
CA LEU A 32 -14.10 -23.35 8.73
C LEU A 32 -14.81 -22.17 8.07
N GLU A 33 -14.73 -22.04 6.74
CA GLU A 33 -15.40 -20.96 5.99
C GLU A 33 -16.92 -20.99 6.21
N ALA A 34 -17.51 -22.18 6.15
CA ALA A 34 -18.95 -22.36 6.39
C ALA A 34 -19.35 -21.96 7.82
N ALA A 35 -18.49 -22.22 8.81
CA ALA A 35 -18.71 -21.84 10.21
C ALA A 35 -18.59 -20.32 10.41
N GLU A 36 -17.54 -19.69 9.86
CA GLU A 36 -17.28 -18.26 9.98
C GLU A 36 -18.44 -17.42 9.42
N ARG A 37 -18.98 -17.80 8.26
CA ARG A 37 -20.11 -17.09 7.61
C ARG A 37 -21.37 -17.06 8.47
N VAL A 38 -21.61 -18.06 9.31
CA VAL A 38 -22.76 -18.11 10.22
C VAL A 38 -22.41 -17.66 11.65
N GLY A 39 -21.21 -17.13 11.86
CA GLY A 39 -20.74 -16.63 13.15
C GLY A 39 -20.38 -17.73 14.16
N ILE A 40 -20.07 -18.94 13.70
CA ILE A 40 -19.54 -20.02 14.54
C ILE A 40 -18.01 -19.89 14.59
N ASP A 41 -17.49 -19.60 15.78
CA ASP A 41 -16.07 -19.37 16.03
C ASP A 41 -15.32 -20.68 16.37
N ILE A 42 -14.84 -21.36 15.33
CA ILE A 42 -13.92 -22.51 15.45
C ILE A 42 -12.50 -21.97 15.70
N PRO A 43 -11.80 -22.38 16.77
CA PRO A 43 -10.50 -21.80 17.14
C PRO A 43 -9.42 -22.09 16.08
N THR A 44 -8.68 -21.05 15.69
CA THR A 44 -7.55 -21.15 14.75
C THR A 44 -6.35 -20.32 15.24
N LEU A 45 -5.16 -20.62 14.71
CA LEU A 45 -3.93 -19.81 14.87
C LEU A 45 -3.13 -19.66 13.57
N CYS A 46 -3.38 -20.53 12.59
CA CYS A 46 -2.71 -20.47 11.29
C CYS A 46 -3.64 -20.06 10.16
N ALA A 47 -4.95 -20.18 10.31
CA ALA A 47 -5.90 -19.62 9.34
C ALA A 47 -5.88 -18.09 9.48
N TYR A 48 -5.97 -17.39 8.37
CA TYR A 48 -5.94 -15.92 8.31
C TYR A 48 -6.66 -15.52 7.02
N ALA A 49 -7.29 -14.34 7.01
CA ALA A 49 -8.03 -13.86 5.85
C ALA A 49 -7.14 -13.90 4.59
N ASP A 50 -7.74 -14.29 3.46
CA ASP A 50 -7.13 -14.29 2.13
C ASP A 50 -5.85 -15.15 1.98
N LEU A 51 -5.58 -16.07 2.91
CA LEU A 51 -4.49 -17.04 2.81
C LEU A 51 -4.99 -18.47 2.66
N THR A 52 -4.25 -19.24 1.87
CA THR A 52 -4.51 -20.67 1.72
C THR A 52 -4.43 -21.41 3.05
N ASN A 53 -5.45 -22.22 3.33
CA ASN A 53 -5.53 -23.03 4.53
C ASN A 53 -4.59 -24.26 4.47
N VAL A 54 -3.69 -24.37 5.47
CA VAL A 54 -2.67 -25.44 5.52
C VAL A 54 -2.83 -26.44 6.67
N GLY A 55 -3.72 -26.15 7.63
CA GLY A 55 -3.94 -27.02 8.79
C GLY A 55 -2.71 -27.20 9.70
N ALA A 56 -1.80 -26.23 9.74
CA ALA A 56 -0.53 -26.30 10.47
C ALA A 56 -0.71 -26.32 12.00
N CYS A 57 -1.52 -25.41 12.54
CA CYS A 57 -1.66 -25.26 14.01
C CYS A 57 -2.49 -26.35 14.68
N ARG A 58 -3.36 -27.05 13.92
CA ARG A 58 -4.31 -28.05 14.43
C ARG A 58 -5.23 -27.54 15.55
N MET A 59 -5.45 -26.23 15.68
CA MET A 59 -6.44 -25.68 16.63
C MET A 59 -7.87 -25.93 16.14
N CYS A 60 -8.08 -25.91 14.83
CA CYS A 60 -9.38 -26.12 14.19
C CYS A 60 -9.79 -27.60 14.08
N LEU A 61 -9.28 -28.46 14.97
CA LEU A 61 -9.68 -29.87 15.00
C LEU A 61 -11.18 -29.97 15.29
N VAL A 62 -11.87 -30.81 14.53
CA VAL A 62 -13.30 -31.11 14.66
C VAL A 62 -13.52 -32.60 14.54
N ASP A 63 -14.59 -33.09 15.16
CA ASP A 63 -15.06 -34.47 14.99
C ASP A 63 -16.20 -34.46 13.95
N VAL A 64 -16.03 -35.24 12.88
CA VAL A 64 -16.94 -35.34 11.73
C VAL A 64 -17.62 -36.71 11.76
N ASP A 65 -18.95 -36.72 11.70
CA ASP A 65 -19.85 -37.87 11.77
C ASP A 65 -19.62 -38.76 13.01
N GLY A 66 -19.05 -38.20 14.08
CA GLY A 66 -18.72 -38.90 15.32
C GLY A 66 -17.60 -39.95 15.21
N GLU A 67 -16.94 -40.06 14.07
CA GLU A 67 -15.95 -41.12 13.80
C GLU A 67 -14.59 -40.59 13.35
N ARG A 68 -14.54 -39.42 12.69
CA ARG A 68 -13.34 -38.90 12.03
C ARG A 68 -12.90 -37.60 12.66
N ARG A 69 -11.63 -37.53 13.05
CA ARG A 69 -11.03 -36.28 13.52
C ARG A 69 -10.28 -35.61 12.38
N GLU A 70 -10.75 -34.45 11.98
CA GLU A 70 -10.25 -33.70 10.83
C GLU A 70 -9.98 -32.25 11.21
N THR A 71 -9.38 -31.48 10.29
CA THR A 71 -9.17 -30.03 10.47
C THR A 71 -10.22 -29.27 9.68
N ALA A 72 -10.97 -28.40 10.36
CA ALA A 72 -12.05 -27.65 9.74
C ALA A 72 -11.58 -26.81 8.55
N CYS A 73 -10.37 -26.24 8.64
CA CYS A 73 -9.82 -25.36 7.60
C CYS A 73 -9.41 -26.08 6.30
N THR A 74 -9.27 -27.41 6.28
CA THR A 74 -8.82 -28.16 5.09
C THR A 74 -9.84 -29.19 4.61
N THR A 75 -10.93 -29.38 5.36
CA THR A 75 -11.94 -30.39 5.05
C THR A 75 -13.12 -29.70 4.39
N ALA A 76 -13.39 -30.06 3.14
CA ALA A 76 -14.56 -29.59 2.40
C ALA A 76 -15.86 -30.13 3.01
N VAL A 77 -16.90 -29.31 3.02
CA VAL A 77 -18.24 -29.69 3.47
C VAL A 77 -18.88 -30.70 2.49
N ALA A 78 -19.75 -31.56 3.02
CA ALA A 78 -20.61 -32.41 2.21
C ALA A 78 -22.01 -32.47 2.82
N ASP A 79 -22.99 -32.77 1.97
CA ASP A 79 -24.39 -32.86 2.39
C ASP A 79 -24.58 -33.93 3.47
N GLY A 80 -25.28 -33.55 4.54
CA GLY A 80 -25.56 -34.38 5.69
C GLY A 80 -24.39 -34.57 6.67
N MET A 81 -23.27 -33.85 6.52
CA MET A 81 -22.19 -33.90 7.52
C MET A 81 -22.68 -33.43 8.90
N GLU A 82 -22.32 -34.18 9.94
CA GLU A 82 -22.51 -33.77 11.34
C GLU A 82 -21.14 -33.45 11.95
N ILE A 83 -20.95 -32.21 12.39
CA ILE A 83 -19.67 -31.69 12.88
C ILE A 83 -19.82 -31.28 14.33
N GLU A 84 -18.92 -31.77 15.17
CA GLU A 84 -18.76 -31.33 16.56
C GLU A 84 -17.41 -30.61 16.70
N TYR A 85 -17.41 -29.38 17.22
CA TYR A 85 -16.17 -28.60 17.38
C TYR A 85 -15.88 -28.21 18.83
N ASP A 86 -16.87 -28.22 19.71
CA ASP A 86 -16.75 -27.83 21.11
C ASP A 86 -16.99 -29.01 22.08
N THR A 87 -16.10 -30.00 22.04
CA THR A 87 -16.14 -31.17 22.95
C THR A 87 -14.91 -31.21 23.87
N GLU A 88 -15.06 -31.81 25.05
CA GLU A 88 -13.95 -31.93 26.01
C GLU A 88 -12.77 -32.75 25.43
N ASP A 89 -13.06 -33.78 24.65
CA ASP A 89 -12.05 -34.61 23.99
C ASP A 89 -11.23 -33.81 22.96
N LEU A 90 -11.86 -32.90 22.21
CA LEU A 90 -11.17 -31.97 21.31
C LEU A 90 -10.30 -30.99 22.10
N TRP A 91 -10.83 -30.43 23.19
CA TRP A 91 -10.08 -29.50 24.04
C TRP A 91 -8.88 -30.15 24.74
N GLU A 92 -8.95 -31.43 25.15
CA GLU A 92 -7.80 -32.14 25.69
C GLU A 92 -6.63 -32.21 24.68
N GLN A 93 -6.94 -32.39 23.40
CA GLN A 93 -5.92 -32.37 22.34
C GLN A 93 -5.41 -30.97 22.05
N ARG A 94 -6.30 -29.98 21.92
CA ARG A 94 -5.91 -28.58 21.71
C ARG A 94 -4.98 -28.10 22.83
N ARG A 95 -5.31 -28.38 24.09
CA ARG A 95 -4.44 -28.12 25.25
C ARG A 95 -3.08 -28.78 25.12
N THR A 96 -3.05 -30.05 24.70
CA THR A 96 -1.79 -30.77 24.49
C THR A 96 -0.94 -30.14 23.39
N ILE A 97 -1.55 -29.71 22.29
CA ILE A 97 -0.84 -29.02 21.20
C ILE A 97 -0.31 -27.66 21.67
N LEU A 98 -1.12 -26.88 22.37
CA LEU A 98 -0.73 -25.58 22.92
C LEU A 98 0.44 -25.74 23.90
N GLU A 99 0.40 -26.70 24.83
CA GLU A 99 1.51 -26.97 25.75
C GLU A 99 2.82 -27.32 25.01
N LEU A 100 2.74 -28.01 23.86
CA LEU A 100 3.91 -28.28 23.04
C LEU A 100 4.44 -27.01 22.37
N MET A 101 3.55 -26.14 21.86
CA MET A 101 3.96 -24.84 21.29
C MET A 101 4.70 -23.99 22.32
N PHE A 102 4.19 -23.88 23.55
CA PHE A 102 4.84 -23.15 24.65
C PHE A 102 6.16 -23.80 25.13
N THR A 103 6.39 -25.08 24.80
CA THR A 103 7.62 -25.77 25.20
C THR A 103 8.79 -25.47 24.26
N GLU A 104 8.52 -25.30 22.96
CA GLU A 104 9.56 -25.18 21.93
C GLU A 104 10.23 -23.81 21.88
N GLU A 105 9.48 -22.74 22.13
CA GLU A 105 9.95 -21.35 22.09
C GLU A 105 9.56 -20.59 23.37
N ASN A 106 10.10 -19.39 23.58
CA ASN A 106 9.90 -18.61 24.81
C ASN A 106 8.77 -17.59 24.71
N HIS A 107 7.83 -17.69 25.65
CA HIS A 107 6.74 -16.72 25.77
C HIS A 107 6.81 -15.97 27.10
N TYR A 108 7.34 -14.74 27.05
CA TYR A 108 7.42 -13.82 28.18
C TYR A 108 6.35 -12.74 28.09
N CYS A 109 5.06 -13.11 28.12
CA CYS A 109 3.94 -12.21 27.82
C CYS A 109 4.02 -10.87 28.56
N MET A 110 4.41 -10.86 29.85
CA MET A 110 4.53 -9.65 30.68
C MET A 110 5.46 -8.55 30.11
N TYR A 111 6.38 -8.90 29.20
CA TYR A 111 7.29 -7.98 28.52
C TYR A 111 7.16 -8.02 26.99
N CYS A 112 6.20 -8.78 26.47
CA CYS A 112 5.93 -8.86 25.03
C CYS A 112 5.12 -7.63 24.61
N GLU A 113 5.42 -7.08 23.44
CA GLU A 113 4.66 -5.93 22.93
C GLU A 113 3.24 -6.33 22.48
N MET A 114 3.03 -7.57 22.01
CA MET A 114 1.70 -8.13 21.69
C MET A 114 0.87 -8.56 22.91
N GLU A 115 1.26 -8.24 24.15
CA GLU A 115 0.51 -8.70 25.32
C GLU A 115 -0.91 -8.11 25.37
N GLY A 116 -1.90 -9.01 25.40
CA GLY A 116 -3.31 -8.68 25.27
C GLY A 116 -3.86 -8.70 23.85
N ASP A 117 -3.00 -8.59 22.83
CA ASP A 117 -3.35 -8.60 21.41
C ASP A 117 -2.87 -9.89 20.70
N CYS A 118 -2.11 -10.74 21.41
CA CYS A 118 -1.58 -12.02 20.92
C CYS A 118 -2.66 -13.11 20.82
N GLU A 119 -2.85 -13.67 19.62
CA GLU A 119 -3.82 -14.76 19.39
C GLU A 119 -3.44 -16.04 20.14
N LEU A 120 -2.15 -16.33 20.28
CA LEU A 120 -1.70 -17.50 21.07
C LEU A 120 -2.04 -17.33 22.55
N GLU A 121 -1.89 -16.13 23.10
CA GLU A 121 -2.30 -15.81 24.47
C GLU A 121 -3.82 -15.96 24.63
N ALA A 122 -4.60 -15.45 23.67
CA ALA A 122 -6.05 -15.61 23.66
C ALA A 122 -6.45 -17.09 23.62
N MET A 123 -5.79 -17.91 22.80
CA MET A 123 -6.04 -19.36 22.73
C MET A 123 -5.63 -20.10 24.00
N PHE A 124 -4.51 -19.73 24.62
CA PHE A 124 -4.09 -20.25 25.92
C PHE A 124 -5.17 -20.01 26.99
N ASN A 125 -5.67 -18.77 27.07
CA ASN A 125 -6.73 -18.37 27.99
C ASN A 125 -8.05 -19.10 27.70
N ARG A 126 -8.42 -19.21 26.42
CA ARG A 126 -9.63 -19.95 25.99
C ARG A 126 -9.56 -21.43 26.35
N ALA A 127 -8.39 -22.04 26.23
CA ALA A 127 -8.17 -23.44 26.57
C ALA A 127 -8.18 -23.70 28.09
N GLY A 128 -8.02 -22.67 28.92
CA GLY A 128 -7.94 -22.78 30.38
C GLY A 128 -6.69 -23.52 30.85
N LEU A 129 -5.57 -23.35 30.15
CA LEU A 129 -4.28 -23.91 30.55
C LEU A 129 -3.77 -23.20 31.80
N ASP A 130 -3.32 -23.97 32.79
CA ASP A 130 -2.84 -23.46 34.09
C ASP A 130 -1.49 -24.05 34.53
N SER A 131 -0.95 -24.99 33.76
CA SER A 131 0.29 -25.70 34.09
C SER A 131 0.91 -26.37 32.86
N ASP A 132 2.24 -26.48 32.86
CA ASP A 132 2.99 -27.18 31.82
C ASP A 132 3.24 -28.64 32.23
N ARG A 133 2.84 -29.60 31.40
CA ARG A 133 3.20 -31.01 31.61
C ARG A 133 4.58 -31.36 31.06
N PHE A 134 5.08 -30.56 30.13
CA PHE A 134 6.35 -30.75 29.44
C PHE A 134 7.42 -29.77 29.95
N PRO A 135 8.71 -30.17 29.98
CA PRO A 135 9.78 -29.27 30.41
C PRO A 135 10.08 -28.22 29.32
N LEU A 136 9.96 -26.94 29.68
CA LEU A 136 10.33 -25.81 28.83
C LEU A 136 11.80 -25.84 28.44
N GLU A 137 12.10 -25.51 27.18
CA GLU A 137 13.45 -25.65 26.63
C GLU A 137 14.34 -24.42 26.84
N TYR A 138 13.74 -23.22 26.91
CA TYR A 138 14.45 -21.96 27.07
C TYR A 138 15.61 -21.79 26.09
N LYS A 139 15.27 -21.71 24.79
CA LYS A 139 16.26 -21.40 23.75
C LYS A 139 16.75 -19.96 23.93
N ASP A 140 17.95 -19.69 23.46
CA ASP A 140 18.55 -18.35 23.46
C ASP A 140 18.76 -17.99 21.98
N ILE A 141 17.76 -17.32 21.41
CA ILE A 141 17.73 -16.90 20.01
C ILE A 141 17.82 -15.38 19.99
N GLU A 142 18.84 -14.85 19.32
CA GLU A 142 19.00 -13.40 19.21
C GLU A 142 18.02 -12.86 18.15
N PRO A 143 17.23 -11.82 18.46
CA PRO A 143 16.34 -11.20 17.48
C PRO A 143 17.12 -10.59 16.33
N ASP A 144 16.59 -10.73 15.11
CA ASP A 144 17.12 -10.05 13.94
C ASP A 144 16.50 -8.64 13.85
N THR A 145 17.34 -7.63 14.05
CA THR A 145 17.00 -6.20 13.98
C THR A 145 17.72 -5.52 12.80
N SER A 146 18.04 -6.26 11.75
CA SER A 146 18.77 -5.73 10.58
C SER A 146 17.91 -4.86 9.67
N SER A 147 16.59 -5.08 9.62
CA SER A 147 15.63 -4.22 8.91
C SER A 147 15.31 -2.99 9.76
N GLU A 148 15.07 -1.86 9.09
CA GLU A 148 14.73 -0.59 9.74
C GLU A 148 13.36 -0.63 10.44
N TYR A 149 12.37 -1.25 9.80
CA TYR A 149 10.98 -1.23 10.25
C TYR A 149 10.48 -2.53 10.86
N ILE A 150 11.18 -3.65 10.67
CA ILE A 150 10.72 -4.98 11.08
C ILE A 150 11.78 -5.67 11.92
N THR A 151 11.41 -6.07 13.14
CA THR A 151 12.20 -6.97 13.98
C THR A 151 11.65 -8.39 13.91
N MET A 152 12.53 -9.37 13.71
CA MET A 152 12.20 -10.79 13.70
C MET A 152 12.75 -11.48 14.97
N ASP A 153 11.89 -11.65 15.96
CA ASP A 153 12.16 -12.35 17.22
C ASP A 153 11.60 -13.78 17.17
N LEU A 154 12.41 -14.69 16.62
CA LEU A 154 12.04 -16.09 16.40
C LEU A 154 11.85 -16.89 17.69
N ASP A 155 12.28 -16.35 18.83
CA ASP A 155 12.06 -16.93 20.15
C ASP A 155 10.58 -16.96 20.54
N ARG A 156 9.67 -16.40 19.73
CA ARG A 156 8.21 -16.39 19.94
C ARG A 156 7.45 -17.16 18.86
N CYS A 157 8.16 -17.78 17.91
CA CYS A 157 7.56 -18.30 16.68
C CYS A 157 6.87 -19.65 16.91
N ILE A 158 5.59 -19.75 16.55
CA ILE A 158 4.86 -21.03 16.60
C ILE A 158 4.89 -21.81 15.28
N GLY A 159 5.70 -21.37 14.29
CA GLY A 159 5.83 -22.06 13.01
C GLY A 159 4.53 -22.16 12.19
N CYS A 160 3.57 -21.25 12.37
CA CYS A 160 2.26 -21.30 11.69
C CYS A 160 2.34 -21.03 10.18
N GLY A 161 3.43 -20.40 9.73
CA GLY A 161 3.67 -20.06 8.32
C GLY A 161 2.79 -18.95 7.75
N ARG A 162 2.02 -18.20 8.58
CA ARG A 162 1.24 -17.04 8.09
C ARG A 162 2.14 -16.01 7.41
N CYS A 163 3.24 -15.63 8.05
CA CYS A 163 4.20 -14.68 7.48
C CYS A 163 4.81 -15.12 6.14
N ILE A 164 5.04 -16.43 5.96
CA ILE A 164 5.50 -17.01 4.70
C ILE A 164 4.41 -16.88 3.64
N ARG A 165 3.20 -17.35 3.95
CA ARG A 165 2.06 -17.33 3.01
C ARG A 165 1.65 -15.91 2.63
N THR A 166 1.65 -14.96 3.55
CA THR A 166 1.39 -13.55 3.19
C THR A 166 2.47 -13.00 2.26
N CYS A 167 3.75 -13.30 2.50
CA CYS A 167 4.84 -12.87 1.63
C CYS A 167 4.80 -13.56 0.24
N GLU A 168 4.25 -14.77 0.19
CA GLU A 168 4.16 -15.65 -0.98
C GLU A 168 2.91 -15.40 -1.85
N GLU A 169 1.74 -15.28 -1.23
CA GLU A 169 0.41 -15.28 -1.85
C GLU A 169 -0.14 -13.85 -2.04
N VAL A 170 0.07 -12.97 -1.06
CA VAL A 170 -0.47 -11.59 -1.07
C VAL A 170 0.54 -10.60 -1.63
N VAL A 171 1.79 -10.63 -1.15
CA VAL A 171 2.83 -9.71 -1.62
C VAL A 171 3.54 -10.24 -2.87
N ALA A 172 3.52 -11.57 -3.06
CA ALA A 172 4.21 -12.29 -4.13
C ALA A 172 5.71 -11.95 -4.27
N ASN A 173 6.40 -11.75 -3.15
CA ASN A 173 7.85 -11.47 -3.14
C ASN A 173 8.71 -12.69 -2.75
N ASP A 174 8.11 -13.70 -2.11
CA ASP A 174 8.75 -14.99 -1.78
C ASP A 174 10.06 -14.85 -0.97
N THR A 175 10.15 -13.86 -0.07
CA THR A 175 11.34 -13.64 0.77
C THR A 175 11.40 -14.61 1.94
N LEU A 176 10.28 -14.84 2.62
CA LEU A 176 10.25 -15.67 3.83
C LEU A 176 9.99 -17.14 3.48
N ASN A 177 10.69 -18.06 4.12
CA ASN A 177 10.45 -19.50 3.95
C ASN A 177 10.80 -20.30 5.22
N PHE A 178 10.49 -21.60 5.23
CA PHE A 178 10.96 -22.53 6.25
C PHE A 178 12.39 -23.00 5.93
N GLY A 179 13.31 -22.73 6.86
CA GLY A 179 14.63 -23.34 6.91
C GLY A 179 14.62 -24.66 7.68
N ASN A 180 15.67 -25.46 7.47
CA ASN A 180 15.92 -26.71 8.19
C ASN A 180 14.77 -27.74 8.10
N ARG A 181 14.74 -28.73 9.00
CA ARG A 181 13.71 -29.79 9.04
C ARG A 181 13.44 -30.30 10.46
N GLY A 182 12.21 -30.76 10.67
CA GLY A 182 11.80 -31.37 11.93
C GLY A 182 11.84 -30.32 13.04
N ARG A 183 12.46 -30.67 14.16
CA ARG A 183 12.55 -29.76 15.32
C ARG A 183 13.42 -28.53 15.09
N GLU A 184 14.32 -28.57 14.11
CA GLU A 184 15.19 -27.42 13.79
C GLU A 184 14.52 -26.44 12.81
N THR A 185 13.28 -26.72 12.38
CA THR A 185 12.54 -25.88 11.45
C THR A 185 12.35 -24.48 12.04
N THR A 186 12.70 -23.47 11.26
CA THR A 186 12.61 -22.06 11.63
C THR A 186 12.24 -21.23 10.41
N ILE A 187 11.73 -20.02 10.62
CA ILE A 187 11.58 -19.05 9.53
C ILE A 187 12.97 -18.53 9.15
N ILE A 188 13.20 -18.35 7.84
CA ILE A 188 14.40 -17.74 7.27
C ILE A 188 14.00 -16.73 6.20
N ALA A 189 14.85 -15.72 5.96
CA ALA A 189 14.75 -14.85 4.79
C ALA A 189 15.73 -15.30 3.70
N ASP A 190 15.25 -15.42 2.46
CA ASP A 190 15.94 -15.96 1.28
C ASP A 190 16.73 -17.25 1.59
N SER A 191 18.07 -17.13 1.66
CA SER A 191 19.00 -18.22 1.91
C SER A 191 19.49 -18.30 3.37
N GLY A 192 18.74 -17.69 4.30
CA GLY A 192 19.09 -17.57 5.71
C GLY A 192 19.97 -16.36 6.02
N VAL A 193 19.83 -15.29 5.23
CA VAL A 193 20.48 -13.98 5.51
C VAL A 193 19.61 -13.18 6.50
N PRO A 194 20.17 -12.16 7.18
CA PRO A 194 19.37 -11.23 7.96
C PRO A 194 18.28 -10.56 7.10
N LEU A 195 17.12 -10.25 7.69
CA LEU A 195 15.97 -9.71 6.97
C LEU A 195 16.28 -8.42 6.20
N GLY A 196 17.03 -7.50 6.82
CA GLY A 196 17.46 -6.23 6.17
C GLY A 196 18.51 -6.41 5.07
N GLU A 197 19.10 -7.60 4.92
CA GLU A 197 20.02 -7.95 3.82
C GLU A 197 19.35 -8.84 2.77
N SER A 198 18.07 -9.16 2.94
CA SER A 198 17.29 -10.05 2.06
C SER A 198 16.57 -9.29 0.96
N SER A 199 15.81 -10.00 0.13
CA SER A 199 14.90 -9.46 -0.88
C SER A 199 13.65 -8.77 -0.31
N CYS A 200 13.53 -8.63 1.01
CA CYS A 200 12.37 -8.04 1.67
C CYS A 200 12.11 -6.60 1.19
N THR A 201 10.87 -6.28 0.84
CA THR A 201 10.44 -4.93 0.44
C THR A 201 9.86 -4.10 1.59
N SER A 202 10.10 -4.50 2.84
CA SER A 202 9.63 -3.80 4.05
C SER A 202 8.13 -3.46 4.09
N CYS A 203 7.26 -4.17 3.37
CA CYS A 203 5.82 -3.88 3.30
C CYS A 203 5.07 -4.14 4.63
N GLY A 204 5.66 -4.92 5.54
CA GLY A 204 5.07 -5.21 6.85
C GLY A 204 3.81 -6.08 6.85
N ALA A 205 3.38 -6.63 5.71
CA ALA A 205 2.22 -7.54 5.68
C ALA A 205 2.41 -8.77 6.58
N CYS A 206 3.66 -9.25 6.72
CA CYS A 206 4.02 -10.33 7.63
C CYS A 206 3.97 -9.93 9.12
N VAL A 207 4.07 -8.64 9.45
CA VAL A 207 3.86 -8.09 10.80
C VAL A 207 2.38 -8.12 11.14
N GLN A 208 1.51 -7.61 10.25
CA GLN A 208 0.06 -7.63 10.40
C GLN A 208 -0.49 -9.06 10.58
N ALA A 209 0.03 -10.02 9.80
CA ALA A 209 -0.41 -11.41 9.86
C ALA A 209 0.16 -12.24 11.03
N CYS A 210 1.10 -11.70 11.83
CA CYS A 210 1.80 -12.47 12.85
C CYS A 210 0.97 -12.63 14.14
N PRO A 211 0.58 -13.86 14.54
CA PRO A 211 -0.30 -14.05 15.70
C PRO A 211 0.39 -13.86 17.06
N THR A 212 1.73 -13.82 17.11
CA THR A 212 2.52 -13.94 18.35
C THR A 212 3.50 -12.79 18.59
N GLY A 213 3.61 -11.83 17.68
CA GLY A 213 4.62 -10.77 17.78
C GLY A 213 6.05 -11.28 17.59
N THR A 214 6.21 -12.37 16.84
CA THR A 214 7.51 -12.80 16.30
C THR A 214 8.04 -11.78 15.31
N LEU A 215 7.15 -11.28 14.44
CA LEU A 215 7.42 -10.17 13.55
C LEU A 215 6.67 -8.98 14.09
N TYR A 216 7.39 -7.91 14.39
CA TYR A 216 6.81 -6.69 14.94
C TYR A 216 7.59 -5.46 14.47
N SER A 217 6.94 -4.30 14.51
CA SER A 217 7.62 -3.03 14.23
C SER A 217 8.13 -2.39 15.52
N PRO A 218 9.42 -2.02 15.62
CA PRO A 218 9.93 -1.24 16.74
C PRO A 218 9.30 0.16 16.81
N LEU A 219 8.73 0.66 15.70
CA LEU A 219 7.98 1.92 15.69
C LEU A 219 6.69 1.82 16.49
N SER A 220 6.05 0.65 16.54
CA SER A 220 4.76 0.46 17.23
C SER A 220 4.93 -0.19 18.61
N ALA A 221 5.98 -0.99 18.77
CA ALA A 221 6.23 -1.75 19.98
C ALA A 221 6.18 -0.87 21.24
N TYR A 222 5.40 -1.33 22.23
CA TYR A 222 5.26 -0.69 23.54
C TYR A 222 4.61 0.71 23.55
N LYS A 223 4.03 1.18 22.43
CA LYS A 223 3.32 2.48 22.37
C LYS A 223 1.86 2.41 22.83
N GLY A 224 1.28 1.22 22.95
CA GLY A 224 -0.09 0.99 23.38
C GLY A 224 -0.54 -0.42 22.99
N ARG A 225 -1.68 -0.87 23.53
CA ARG A 225 -2.35 -2.10 23.10
C ARG A 225 -3.50 -1.75 22.18
N GLU A 226 -3.83 -2.60 21.24
CA GLU A 226 -4.90 -2.37 20.26
C GLU A 226 -6.25 -2.10 20.94
N ARG A 227 -6.58 -2.88 21.98
CA ARG A 227 -7.82 -2.69 22.76
C ARG A 227 -7.95 -1.31 23.45
N ASP A 228 -6.82 -0.62 23.62
CA ASP A 228 -6.74 0.70 24.27
C ASP A 228 -6.64 1.82 23.22
N CYS A 229 -6.69 1.48 21.93
CA CYS A 229 -6.66 2.41 20.81
C CYS A 229 -8.05 2.74 20.27
N GLU A 230 -8.18 3.95 19.74
CA GLU A 230 -9.24 4.35 18.81
C GLU A 230 -8.73 4.04 17.39
N VAL A 231 -9.60 3.49 16.53
CA VAL A 231 -9.25 3.11 15.17
C VAL A 231 -10.13 3.91 14.21
N GLU A 232 -9.49 4.71 13.38
CA GLU A 232 -10.14 5.45 12.30
C GLU A 232 -9.58 4.96 10.96
N THR A 233 -10.46 4.93 9.96
CA THR A 233 -10.10 4.57 8.58
C THR A 233 -9.86 5.84 7.78
N THR A 234 -8.84 5.86 6.92
CA THR A 234 -8.56 6.97 5.98
C THR A 234 -7.79 6.44 4.77
N THR A 235 -7.57 7.25 3.74
CA THR A 235 -6.80 6.85 2.55
C THR A 235 -5.35 7.32 2.61
N CYS A 236 -4.43 6.45 2.18
CA CYS A 236 -3.03 6.76 2.03
C CYS A 236 -2.79 7.80 0.93
N SER A 237 -2.06 8.86 1.25
CA SER A 237 -1.74 9.96 0.32
C SER A 237 -0.33 9.86 -0.30
N GLU A 238 0.31 8.69 -0.24
CA GLU A 238 1.72 8.53 -0.65
C GLU A 238 1.93 8.38 -2.16
N CYS A 239 1.09 7.60 -2.84
CA CYS A 239 1.16 7.37 -4.29
C CYS A 239 -0.24 7.13 -4.87
N SER A 240 -0.36 6.98 -6.19
CA SER A 240 -1.67 6.94 -6.87
C SER A 240 -2.55 5.73 -6.57
N VAL A 241 -2.11 4.74 -5.77
CA VAL A 241 -2.92 3.54 -5.48
C VAL A 241 -4.11 3.85 -4.56
N GLY A 242 -3.95 4.78 -3.61
CA GLY A 242 -5.05 5.12 -2.68
C GLY A 242 -5.39 4.00 -1.68
N CYS A 243 -4.40 3.28 -1.15
CA CYS A 243 -4.62 2.20 -0.18
C CYS A 243 -5.40 2.66 1.07
N GLU A 244 -6.32 1.82 1.56
CA GLU A 244 -7.12 2.09 2.75
C GLU A 244 -6.34 1.76 4.05
N LEU A 245 -6.21 2.76 4.92
CA LEU A 245 -5.44 2.72 6.16
C LEU A 245 -6.36 2.59 7.38
N ALA A 246 -6.09 1.62 8.25
CA ALA A 246 -6.60 1.57 9.61
C ALA A 246 -5.57 2.17 10.58
N VAL A 247 -5.85 3.37 11.10
CA VAL A 247 -4.91 4.13 11.94
C VAL A 247 -5.29 3.99 13.40
N TYR A 248 -4.38 3.38 14.17
CA TYR A 248 -4.58 3.13 15.60
C TYR A 248 -4.01 4.30 16.40
N THR A 249 -4.84 4.99 17.17
CA THR A 249 -4.41 6.11 18.01
C THR A 249 -4.65 5.84 19.48
N ASN A 250 -3.76 6.33 20.34
CA ASN A 250 -3.93 6.31 21.78
C ASN A 250 -3.50 7.65 22.38
N SER A 251 -4.40 8.30 23.12
CA SER A 251 -4.13 9.57 23.79
C SER A 251 -3.61 10.65 22.81
N GLY A 252 -4.23 10.70 21.63
CA GLY A 252 -3.90 11.63 20.55
C GLY A 252 -2.59 11.35 19.84
N ARG A 253 -1.98 10.16 19.97
CA ARG A 253 -0.76 9.77 19.25
C ARG A 253 -1.03 8.53 18.42
N ILE A 254 -0.42 8.43 17.25
CA ILE A 254 -0.53 7.21 16.44
C ILE A 254 0.38 6.13 17.06
N VAL A 255 -0.20 4.94 17.25
CA VAL A 255 0.45 3.74 17.75
C VAL A 255 0.98 2.92 16.59
N LYS A 256 0.13 2.66 15.58
CA LYS A 256 0.46 1.91 14.37
C LYS A 256 -0.52 2.20 13.23
N ILE A 257 -0.15 1.80 12.02
CA ILE A 257 -0.98 1.82 10.82
C ILE A 257 -1.01 0.40 10.27
N GLU A 258 -2.21 -0.09 9.97
CA GLU A 258 -2.45 -1.39 9.34
C GLU A 258 -3.30 -1.18 8.08
N GLY A 259 -3.29 -2.13 7.16
CA GLY A 259 -4.24 -2.10 6.03
C GLY A 259 -5.58 -2.65 6.47
N VAL A 260 -6.67 -2.09 5.94
CA VAL A 260 -8.01 -2.64 6.19
C VAL A 260 -8.13 -3.99 5.48
N GLU A 261 -8.33 -5.06 6.25
CA GLU A 261 -8.43 -6.41 5.71
C GLU A 261 -9.73 -6.61 4.90
N GLY A 262 -9.64 -7.35 3.81
CA GLY A 262 -10.68 -7.53 2.80
C GLY A 262 -10.23 -7.03 1.43
N GLY A 263 -11.08 -7.14 0.40
CA GLY A 263 -10.75 -6.68 -0.97
C GLY A 263 -9.78 -7.61 -1.72
N ALA A 264 -9.38 -7.23 -2.94
CA ALA A 264 -8.42 -8.02 -3.71
C ALA A 264 -6.97 -7.82 -3.24
N ASP A 265 -6.70 -6.72 -2.54
CA ASP A 265 -5.42 -6.37 -1.93
C ASP A 265 -5.18 -7.07 -0.58
N GLY A 266 -6.23 -7.56 0.08
CA GLY A 266 -6.14 -8.29 1.36
C GLY A 266 -5.61 -7.42 2.51
N GLY A 267 -5.81 -6.11 2.45
CA GLY A 267 -5.25 -5.13 3.39
C GLY A 267 -3.74 -4.93 3.23
N GLN A 268 -3.21 -5.07 2.01
CA GLN A 268 -1.79 -4.88 1.75
C GLN A 268 -1.43 -3.39 1.74
N LEU A 269 -0.38 -3.04 2.49
CA LEU A 269 0.26 -1.72 2.44
C LEU A 269 1.73 -1.86 2.02
N CYS A 270 2.31 -0.77 1.54
CA CYS A 270 3.75 -0.63 1.34
C CYS A 270 4.46 -0.05 2.58
N GLU A 271 5.78 0.06 2.53
CA GLU A 271 6.55 0.67 3.62
C GLU A 271 6.20 2.15 3.85
N MET A 272 5.91 2.89 2.77
CA MET A 272 5.54 4.31 2.82
C MET A 272 4.27 4.51 3.67
N GLY A 273 3.18 3.82 3.30
CA GLY A 273 1.89 3.95 3.99
C GLY A 273 1.86 3.31 5.39
N ARG A 274 2.68 2.28 5.64
CA ARG A 274 2.67 1.55 6.92
C ARG A 274 3.63 2.12 7.96
N PHE A 275 4.83 2.52 7.53
CA PHE A 275 5.94 2.84 8.43
C PHE A 275 6.44 4.27 8.28
N GLU A 276 6.61 4.79 7.07
CA GLU A 276 7.19 6.13 6.87
C GLU A 276 6.29 7.23 7.41
N LEU A 277 4.96 7.09 7.22
CA LEU A 277 3.96 7.93 7.88
C LEU A 277 4.02 7.90 9.42
N LEU A 278 4.75 6.96 10.04
CA LEU A 278 4.99 6.93 11.49
C LEU A 278 6.41 7.37 11.87
N ASP A 279 7.37 7.28 10.96
CA ASP A 279 8.79 7.52 11.22
C ASP A 279 9.31 8.85 10.68
N ASP A 280 8.43 9.78 10.29
CA ASP A 280 8.87 11.13 9.98
C ASP A 280 9.37 11.86 11.24
N ARG A 281 10.70 11.88 11.39
CA ARG A 281 11.42 12.50 12.51
C ARG A 281 11.78 13.97 12.28
N ARG A 282 11.40 14.57 11.14
CA ARG A 282 11.63 15.99 10.88
C ARG A 282 10.85 16.85 11.86
N GLU A 283 11.40 18.01 12.23
CA GLU A 283 10.77 18.91 13.20
C GLU A 283 9.48 19.51 12.63
N ARG A 284 8.39 19.45 13.38
CA ARG A 284 7.07 19.99 12.97
C ARG A 284 7.10 21.51 13.04
N ILE A 285 6.66 22.17 11.98
CA ILE A 285 6.47 23.62 11.95
C ILE A 285 5.12 23.91 12.61
N THR A 286 5.17 24.50 13.80
CA THR A 286 3.97 24.84 14.60
C THR A 286 3.69 26.34 14.65
N GLU A 287 4.71 27.16 14.40
CA GLU A 287 4.65 28.61 14.40
C GLU A 287 5.23 29.13 13.07
N PRO A 288 4.65 30.18 12.46
CA PRO A 288 5.16 30.73 11.21
C PRO A 288 6.43 31.56 11.43
N ARG A 289 7.21 31.74 10.36
CA ARG A 289 8.44 32.52 10.36
C ARG A 289 8.51 33.50 9.20
N VAL A 290 9.13 34.65 9.43
CA VAL A 290 9.50 35.64 8.41
C VAL A 290 10.97 36.00 8.64
N ASP A 291 11.80 35.91 7.61
CA ASP A 291 13.25 36.15 7.68
C ASP A 291 13.96 35.35 8.79
N GLY A 292 13.44 34.14 9.08
CA GLY A 292 13.93 33.27 10.15
C GLY A 292 13.50 33.66 11.57
N GLU A 293 12.70 34.71 11.75
CA GLU A 293 12.12 35.10 13.04
C GLU A 293 10.69 34.58 13.18
N THR A 294 10.38 33.94 14.31
CA THR A 294 9.02 33.48 14.63
C THR A 294 8.07 34.67 14.84
N VAL A 295 6.92 34.64 14.16
CA VAL A 295 5.87 35.67 14.22
C VAL A 295 4.50 35.03 14.47
N ASP A 296 3.46 35.84 14.71
CA ASP A 296 2.08 35.34 14.70
C ASP A 296 1.56 35.10 13.27
N LEU A 297 0.54 34.27 13.14
CA LEU A 297 -0.03 33.85 11.85
C LEU A 297 -0.56 35.03 11.02
N ASP A 298 -1.28 35.96 11.65
CA ASP A 298 -1.81 37.15 10.97
C ASP A 298 -0.67 37.96 10.34
N THR A 299 0.41 38.19 11.09
CA THR A 299 1.59 38.92 10.59
C THR A 299 2.30 38.20 9.43
N ALA A 300 2.41 36.87 9.50
CA ALA A 300 3.03 36.09 8.44
C ALA A 300 2.20 36.11 7.15
N ILE A 301 0.87 35.96 7.27
CA ILE A 301 -0.07 36.05 6.15
C ILE A 301 -0.05 37.45 5.55
N GLU A 302 -0.11 38.50 6.36
CA GLU A 302 -0.04 39.90 5.87
C GLU A 302 1.26 40.15 5.08
N THR A 303 2.38 39.59 5.54
CA THR A 303 3.67 39.71 4.85
C THR A 303 3.67 38.95 3.53
N ALA A 304 3.27 37.68 3.54
CA ALA A 304 3.18 36.85 2.34
C ALA A 304 2.26 37.47 1.28
N SER A 305 1.07 37.95 1.68
CA SER A 305 0.13 38.61 0.78
C SER A 305 0.68 39.91 0.20
N ALA A 306 1.43 40.70 0.98
CA ALA A 306 2.03 41.92 0.48
C ALA A 306 3.09 41.62 -0.60
N GLU A 307 3.95 40.63 -0.38
CA GLU A 307 4.94 40.20 -1.38
C GLU A 307 4.26 39.68 -2.65
N LEU A 308 3.20 38.87 -2.52
CA LEU A 308 2.43 38.35 -3.67
C LEU A 308 1.71 39.47 -4.44
N ALA A 309 1.12 40.45 -3.76
CA ALA A 309 0.37 41.53 -4.41
C ALA A 309 1.26 42.57 -5.12
N ASP A 310 2.46 42.81 -4.60
CA ASP A 310 3.42 43.75 -5.18
C ASP A 310 4.29 43.11 -6.29
N ALA A 311 4.28 41.78 -6.42
CA ALA A 311 5.07 41.04 -7.40
C ALA A 311 4.65 41.30 -8.86
N ASN A 312 5.63 41.39 -9.75
CA ASN A 312 5.39 41.48 -11.20
C ASN A 312 5.17 40.11 -11.85
N SER A 313 5.66 39.05 -11.22
CA SER A 313 5.46 37.67 -11.65
C SER A 313 5.54 36.73 -10.44
N VAL A 314 4.65 35.73 -10.44
CA VAL A 314 4.54 34.73 -9.37
C VAL A 314 4.59 33.34 -10.00
N ASN A 315 5.42 32.47 -9.42
CA ASN A 315 5.40 31.04 -9.71
C ASN A 315 4.87 30.29 -8.49
N ALA A 316 4.10 29.24 -8.73
CA ALA A 316 3.54 28.42 -7.68
C ALA A 316 3.74 26.94 -7.95
N VAL A 317 4.02 26.19 -6.90
CA VAL A 317 4.05 24.71 -6.94
C VAL A 317 3.22 24.21 -5.78
N ALA A 318 2.30 23.28 -6.04
CA ALA A 318 1.55 22.59 -5.00
C ALA A 318 1.81 21.09 -5.05
N SER A 319 1.94 20.49 -3.86
CA SER A 319 2.04 19.04 -3.70
C SER A 319 0.78 18.34 -4.21
N ASP A 320 0.96 17.30 -5.01
CA ASP A 320 -0.11 16.42 -5.48
C ASP A 320 -0.65 15.47 -4.39
N ARG A 321 -0.14 15.59 -3.16
CA ARG A 321 -0.63 14.88 -1.97
C ARG A 321 -1.75 15.61 -1.24
N LEU A 322 -2.01 16.85 -1.64
CA LEU A 322 -3.03 17.67 -1.00
C LEU A 322 -4.43 17.24 -1.46
N PRO A 323 -5.44 17.37 -0.58
CA PRO A 323 -6.83 17.13 -0.96
C PRO A 323 -7.25 17.98 -2.15
N THR A 324 -8.15 17.43 -2.97
CA THR A 324 -8.66 18.05 -4.20
C THR A 324 -9.23 19.44 -3.94
N GLU A 325 -9.96 19.60 -2.85
CA GLU A 325 -10.53 20.88 -2.44
C GLU A 325 -9.45 21.93 -2.12
N THR A 326 -8.30 21.48 -1.58
CA THR A 326 -7.15 22.35 -1.29
C THR A 326 -6.43 22.75 -2.57
N LEU A 327 -6.23 21.81 -3.49
CA LEU A 327 -5.64 22.09 -4.80
C LEU A 327 -6.51 23.02 -5.64
N ASP A 328 -7.83 22.82 -5.66
CA ASP A 328 -8.77 23.67 -6.38
C ASP A 328 -8.76 25.11 -5.83
N ALA A 329 -8.82 25.25 -4.49
CA ALA A 329 -8.76 26.56 -3.85
C ALA A 329 -7.42 27.27 -4.10
N PHE A 330 -6.32 26.52 -4.07
CA PHE A 330 -4.99 27.05 -4.38
C PHE A 330 -4.89 27.48 -5.84
N ALA A 331 -5.39 26.67 -6.77
CA ALA A 331 -5.41 27.01 -8.19
C ALA A 331 -6.25 28.26 -8.47
N GLU A 332 -7.42 28.41 -7.85
CA GLU A 332 -8.24 29.63 -7.95
C GLU A 332 -7.49 30.86 -7.38
N ALA A 333 -6.71 30.68 -6.31
CA ALA A 333 -5.88 31.73 -5.75
C ALA A 333 -4.79 32.17 -6.72
N MET A 334 -4.10 31.20 -7.33
CA MET A 334 -3.01 31.46 -8.25
C MET A 334 -3.49 32.08 -9.57
N ASP A 335 -4.66 31.66 -10.08
CA ASP A 335 -5.30 32.29 -11.24
C ASP A 335 -5.64 33.76 -10.98
N THR A 336 -6.15 34.09 -9.78
CA THR A 336 -6.44 35.47 -9.37
C THR A 336 -5.18 36.35 -9.35
N LEU A 337 -4.04 35.76 -9.01
CA LEU A 337 -2.72 36.42 -8.99
C LEU A 337 -2.02 36.42 -10.34
N GLU A 338 -2.63 35.86 -11.40
CA GLU A 338 -2.00 35.63 -12.70
C GLU A 338 -0.67 34.85 -12.58
N ALA A 339 -0.59 33.94 -11.60
CA ALA A 339 0.61 33.15 -11.30
C ALA A 339 0.71 31.92 -12.20
N ALA A 340 1.94 31.54 -12.57
CA ALA A 340 2.18 30.26 -13.22
C ALA A 340 2.14 29.14 -12.18
N LEU A 341 1.25 28.15 -12.35
CA LEU A 341 1.08 27.04 -11.42
C LEU A 341 1.59 25.73 -12.01
N GLU A 342 2.32 24.99 -11.20
CA GLU A 342 2.69 23.61 -11.47
C GLU A 342 2.20 22.67 -10.36
N ILE A 343 1.58 21.57 -10.76
CA ILE A 343 1.25 20.44 -9.90
C ILE A 343 1.92 19.22 -10.53
N PRO A 344 2.76 18.47 -9.79
CA PRO A 344 3.40 17.28 -10.32
C PRO A 344 2.40 16.30 -10.96
N GLY A 345 2.81 15.71 -12.09
CA GLY A 345 1.97 14.79 -12.89
C GLY A 345 0.88 15.44 -13.75
N ALA A 346 0.48 16.70 -13.52
CA ALA A 346 -0.66 17.31 -14.24
C ALA A 346 -0.44 17.38 -15.77
N LYS A 347 0.80 17.68 -16.20
CA LYS A 347 1.17 17.69 -17.62
C LYS A 347 1.06 16.31 -18.27
N ARG A 348 1.46 15.25 -17.55
CA ARG A 348 1.32 13.86 -18.01
C ARG A 348 -0.15 13.52 -18.18
N ARG A 349 -0.98 13.77 -17.16
CA ARG A 349 -2.44 13.53 -17.20
C ARG A 349 -3.11 14.24 -18.39
N ALA A 350 -2.77 15.50 -18.63
CA ALA A 350 -3.30 16.25 -19.78
C ALA A 350 -2.88 15.63 -21.13
N THR A 351 -1.64 15.14 -21.22
CA THR A 351 -1.13 14.45 -22.41
C THR A 351 -1.87 13.12 -22.64
N GLU A 352 -2.01 12.30 -21.59
CA GLU A 352 -2.76 11.03 -21.65
C GLU A 352 -4.23 11.26 -22.00
N ALA A 353 -4.86 12.30 -21.47
CA ALA A 353 -6.23 12.67 -21.81
C ALA A 353 -6.39 13.02 -23.29
N ALA A 354 -5.45 13.78 -23.86
CA ALA A 354 -5.45 14.13 -25.28
C ALA A 354 -5.26 12.90 -26.19
N ILE A 355 -4.36 11.98 -25.80
CA ILE A 355 -4.12 10.72 -26.53
C ILE A 355 -5.39 9.85 -26.53
N ARG A 356 -6.03 9.70 -25.36
CA ARG A 356 -7.28 8.94 -25.23
C ARG A 356 -8.42 9.55 -26.06
N GLU A 357 -8.53 10.87 -26.12
CA GLU A 357 -9.53 11.53 -26.96
C GLU A 357 -9.32 11.23 -28.45
N GLU A 358 -8.07 11.26 -28.93
CA GLU A 358 -7.71 10.94 -30.31
C GLU A 358 -8.02 9.48 -30.65
N LEU A 359 -7.60 8.54 -29.80
CA LEU A 359 -7.84 7.10 -29.98
C LEU A 359 -9.33 6.75 -29.91
N ALA A 360 -10.09 7.39 -29.02
CA ALA A 360 -11.54 7.22 -28.95
C ALA A 360 -12.24 7.67 -30.25
N ALA A 361 -11.73 8.74 -30.90
CA ALA A 361 -12.25 9.19 -32.19
C ALA A 361 -11.98 8.18 -33.33
N ASP A 362 -10.92 7.39 -33.21
CA ASP A 362 -10.56 6.30 -34.12
C ASP A 362 -11.22 4.95 -33.78
N GLY A 363 -11.99 4.90 -32.68
CA GLY A 363 -12.81 3.75 -32.29
C GLY A 363 -12.28 2.96 -31.09
N HIS A 364 -11.25 3.44 -30.40
CA HIS A 364 -10.63 2.80 -29.23
C HIS A 364 -10.94 3.59 -27.94
N ALA A 365 -12.20 3.57 -27.49
CA ALA A 365 -12.64 4.36 -26.34
C ALA A 365 -12.41 3.66 -24.98
N ASP A 366 -12.30 2.32 -24.98
CA ASP A 366 -12.35 1.49 -23.78
C ASP A 366 -10.95 0.90 -23.47
N LEU A 367 -9.93 1.75 -23.41
CA LEU A 367 -8.53 1.34 -23.18
C LEU A 367 -8.08 1.47 -21.72
N GLN A 368 -8.77 2.25 -20.89
CA GLN A 368 -8.40 2.42 -19.48
C GLN A 368 -9.03 1.29 -18.67
N ALA A 369 -8.21 0.61 -17.88
CA ALA A 369 -8.69 -0.41 -16.93
C ALA A 369 -9.74 0.20 -15.97
N GLU A 370 -10.72 -0.59 -15.55
CA GLU A 370 -11.72 -0.13 -14.58
C GLU A 370 -11.12 -0.05 -13.17
N SER A 371 -10.15 -0.93 -12.88
CA SER A 371 -9.40 -0.96 -11.62
C SER A 371 -7.95 -1.38 -11.86
N ILE A 372 -7.02 -0.87 -11.05
CA ILE A 372 -5.65 -1.38 -10.95
C ILE A 372 -5.65 -2.88 -10.59
N GLU A 373 -6.68 -3.36 -9.89
CA GLU A 373 -6.85 -4.78 -9.54
C GLU A 373 -7.09 -5.66 -10.78
N ASP A 374 -7.51 -5.10 -11.93
CA ASP A 374 -7.67 -5.84 -13.19
C ASP A 374 -6.35 -6.49 -13.66
N ILE A 375 -5.21 -6.03 -13.14
CA ILE A 375 -3.90 -6.67 -13.35
C ILE A 375 -3.90 -8.12 -12.84
N LEU A 376 -4.63 -8.43 -11.76
CA LEU A 376 -4.68 -9.77 -11.16
C LEU A 376 -5.29 -10.82 -12.08
N ASP A 377 -6.24 -10.42 -12.92
CA ASP A 377 -6.94 -11.30 -13.86
C ASP A 377 -6.28 -11.35 -15.24
N ALA A 378 -5.21 -10.57 -15.47
CA ALA A 378 -4.53 -10.51 -16.76
C ALA A 378 -3.76 -11.80 -17.09
N GLU A 379 -3.88 -12.27 -18.34
CA GLU A 379 -3.11 -13.38 -18.89
C GLU A 379 -1.80 -12.91 -19.56
N GLY A 380 -1.73 -11.65 -19.96
CA GLY A 380 -0.56 -11.02 -20.58
C GLY A 380 -0.30 -9.61 -20.08
N ILE A 381 0.90 -9.35 -19.57
CA ILE A 381 1.24 -8.08 -18.94
C ILE A 381 2.49 -7.48 -19.58
N VAL A 382 2.42 -6.21 -19.96
CA VAL A 382 3.59 -5.42 -20.35
C VAL A 382 3.77 -4.26 -19.38
N VAL A 383 4.89 -4.23 -18.66
CA VAL A 383 5.23 -3.13 -17.75
C VAL A 383 6.27 -2.23 -18.39
N TYR A 384 5.91 -0.97 -18.58
CA TYR A 384 6.85 0.10 -18.90
C TYR A 384 7.23 0.84 -17.62
N ASP A 385 8.52 1.02 -17.40
CA ASP A 385 9.09 1.56 -16.15
C ASP A 385 8.81 0.65 -14.93
N THR A 386 9.83 -0.09 -14.51
CA THR A 386 9.73 -1.02 -13.37
C THR A 386 10.02 -0.36 -12.03
N SER A 387 10.19 0.97 -11.99
CA SER A 387 10.29 1.74 -10.75
C SER A 387 9.05 1.60 -9.86
N ILE A 388 7.93 1.08 -10.41
CA ILE A 388 6.72 0.73 -9.65
C ILE A 388 6.99 -0.18 -8.45
N VAL A 389 8.08 -0.95 -8.46
CA VAL A 389 8.49 -1.76 -7.30
C VAL A 389 8.81 -0.89 -6.09
N ASP A 390 9.31 0.33 -6.31
CA ASP A 390 9.67 1.30 -5.27
C ASP A 390 8.53 2.31 -5.07
N SER A 391 7.99 2.87 -6.18
CA SER A 391 6.99 3.95 -6.14
C SER A 391 5.55 3.48 -5.93
N HIS A 392 5.20 2.27 -6.39
CA HIS A 392 3.85 1.70 -6.29
C HIS A 392 3.87 0.23 -5.84
N PRO A 393 4.44 -0.10 -4.66
CA PRO A 393 4.76 -1.48 -4.32
C PRO A 393 3.55 -2.42 -4.23
N VAL A 394 2.35 -1.86 -3.99
CA VAL A 394 1.07 -2.59 -4.01
C VAL A 394 0.65 -2.92 -5.46
N ALA A 395 0.70 -1.97 -6.39
CA ALA A 395 0.47 -2.29 -7.80
C ALA A 395 1.51 -3.31 -8.34
N ALA A 396 2.77 -3.19 -7.90
CA ALA A 396 3.81 -4.16 -8.21
C ALA A 396 3.56 -5.55 -7.60
N SER A 397 2.83 -5.69 -6.48
CA SER A 397 2.43 -7.03 -6.00
C SER A 397 1.34 -7.64 -6.88
N TYR A 398 0.43 -6.86 -7.46
CA TYR A 398 -0.55 -7.39 -8.41
C TYR A 398 0.12 -7.97 -9.66
N VAL A 399 1.09 -7.24 -10.23
CA VAL A 399 1.89 -7.75 -11.36
C VAL A 399 2.61 -9.05 -10.99
N ARG A 400 3.21 -9.12 -9.79
CA ARG A 400 3.91 -10.33 -9.33
C ARG A 400 2.97 -11.50 -9.09
N ARG A 401 1.76 -11.25 -8.56
CA ARG A 401 0.72 -12.27 -8.34
C ARG A 401 0.24 -12.83 -9.66
N ALA A 402 -0.15 -11.98 -10.60
CA ALA A 402 -0.60 -12.41 -11.93
C ALA A 402 0.47 -13.22 -12.67
N ALA A 403 1.73 -12.75 -12.67
CA ALA A 403 2.84 -13.51 -13.25
C ALA A 403 3.04 -14.88 -12.57
N LYS A 404 2.87 -14.95 -11.25
CA LYS A 404 2.95 -16.20 -10.49
C LYS A 404 1.80 -17.16 -10.79
N ASP A 405 0.62 -16.62 -11.07
CA ASP A 405 -0.58 -17.37 -11.46
C ASP A 405 -0.57 -17.80 -12.93
N GLY A 406 0.44 -17.36 -13.68
CA GLY A 406 0.79 -17.87 -15.01
C GLY A 406 0.67 -16.87 -16.15
N ALA A 407 0.45 -15.58 -15.86
CA ALA A 407 0.46 -14.53 -16.85
C ALA A 407 1.85 -14.40 -17.50
N ASP A 408 1.89 -14.25 -18.82
CA ASP A 408 3.14 -13.91 -19.53
C ASP A 408 3.51 -12.46 -19.17
N LEU A 409 4.71 -12.21 -18.64
CA LEU A 409 5.16 -10.87 -18.19
C LEU A 409 6.36 -10.38 -19.00
N VAL A 410 6.20 -9.22 -19.65
CA VAL A 410 7.28 -8.51 -20.35
C VAL A 410 7.56 -7.17 -19.68
N THR A 411 8.82 -6.88 -19.41
CA THR A 411 9.26 -5.63 -18.78
C THR A 411 10.08 -4.78 -19.75
N VAL A 412 9.85 -3.46 -19.73
CA VAL A 412 10.58 -2.46 -20.51
C VAL A 412 11.04 -1.36 -19.57
N ASP A 413 12.35 -1.28 -19.36
CA ASP A 413 12.96 -0.35 -18.41
C ASP A 413 14.13 0.43 -19.04
N GLY A 414 14.38 1.65 -18.55
CA GLY A 414 15.48 2.50 -19.03
C GLY A 414 16.83 2.20 -18.36
N GLU A 415 16.84 1.70 -17.13
CA GLU A 415 18.05 1.56 -16.33
C GLU A 415 18.23 0.17 -15.72
N GLU A 416 17.29 -0.24 -14.87
CA GLU A 416 17.34 -1.49 -14.13
C GLU A 416 15.93 -2.06 -14.03
N ASP A 417 15.77 -3.24 -14.63
CA ASP A 417 14.55 -4.01 -14.47
C ASP A 417 14.49 -4.66 -13.08
N ARG A 418 13.64 -4.09 -12.23
CA ARG A 418 13.39 -4.54 -10.85
C ARG A 418 12.43 -5.73 -10.77
N LEU A 419 11.69 -6.00 -11.83
CA LEU A 419 10.77 -7.13 -11.95
C LEU A 419 11.39 -8.33 -12.69
N LYS A 420 12.65 -8.24 -13.07
CA LYS A 420 13.39 -9.26 -13.84
C LYS A 420 13.30 -10.68 -13.31
N ARG A 421 13.17 -10.84 -11.99
CA ARG A 421 13.01 -12.16 -11.34
C ARG A 421 11.72 -12.85 -11.76
N PHE A 422 10.70 -12.07 -12.12
CA PHE A 422 9.33 -12.49 -12.41
C PHE A 422 9.02 -12.43 -13.91
N SER A 423 9.71 -11.58 -14.68
CA SER A 423 9.48 -11.42 -16.12
C SER A 423 9.96 -12.62 -16.94
N ASP A 424 9.19 -12.99 -17.97
CA ASP A 424 9.58 -13.97 -18.99
C ASP A 424 10.61 -13.40 -19.96
N ASP A 425 10.41 -12.15 -20.38
CA ASP A 425 11.30 -11.38 -21.24
C ASP A 425 11.47 -9.96 -20.69
N SER A 426 12.68 -9.40 -20.81
CA SER A 426 13.00 -8.06 -20.31
C SER A 426 13.86 -7.28 -21.29
N LEU A 427 13.57 -5.98 -21.42
CA LEU A 427 14.36 -5.03 -22.17
C LEU A 427 14.83 -3.89 -21.29
N THR A 428 16.14 -3.79 -21.09
CA THR A 428 16.78 -2.61 -20.50
C THR A 428 17.42 -1.79 -21.61
N VAL A 429 16.81 -0.65 -21.96
CA VAL A 429 17.34 0.23 -23.00
C VAL A 429 18.07 1.37 -22.29
N GLY A 430 19.40 1.36 -22.28
CA GLY A 430 20.23 2.40 -21.65
C GLY A 430 20.17 3.80 -22.30
N SER A 431 19.02 4.18 -22.88
CA SER A 431 18.64 5.46 -23.50
C SER A 431 17.11 5.65 -23.37
N PRO A 432 16.56 6.87 -23.47
CA PRO A 432 15.21 7.21 -23.01
C PRO A 432 14.13 6.23 -23.49
N LEU A 433 13.23 5.86 -22.58
CA LEU A 433 12.15 4.89 -22.75
C LEU A 433 11.37 5.07 -24.07
N ALA A 434 11.18 6.33 -24.49
CA ALA A 434 10.61 6.73 -25.78
C ALA A 434 11.21 6.01 -27.00
N GLN A 435 12.53 5.78 -27.03
CA GLN A 435 13.16 5.08 -28.14
C GLN A 435 12.85 3.57 -28.13
N ALA A 436 12.68 2.97 -26.95
CA ALA A 436 12.30 1.57 -26.79
C ALA A 436 10.85 1.34 -27.22
N THR A 437 9.95 2.21 -26.77
CA THR A 437 8.53 2.17 -27.11
C THR A 437 8.30 2.44 -28.61
N ALA A 438 8.97 3.45 -29.18
CA ALA A 438 8.90 3.77 -30.61
C ALA A 438 9.45 2.67 -31.51
N GLU A 439 10.56 2.01 -31.11
CA GLU A 439 11.11 0.90 -31.88
C GLU A 439 10.25 -0.37 -31.75
N ALA A 440 9.55 -0.56 -30.62
CA ALA A 440 8.59 -1.64 -30.45
C ALA A 440 7.35 -1.45 -31.33
N ALA A 441 6.75 -0.26 -31.31
CA ALA A 441 5.64 0.11 -32.19
C ALA A 441 6.08 0.09 -33.69
N GLY A 442 7.28 0.58 -34.00
CA GLY A 442 7.84 0.58 -35.35
C GLY A 442 8.16 -0.81 -35.91
N ALA A 443 8.57 -1.77 -35.08
CA ALA A 443 8.82 -3.15 -35.49
C ALA A 443 7.55 -3.86 -35.99
N MET A 444 6.38 -3.50 -35.44
CA MET A 444 5.07 -4.00 -35.88
C MET A 444 4.66 -3.47 -37.26
N ALA A 445 5.00 -2.21 -37.58
CA ALA A 445 4.61 -1.57 -38.84
C ALA A 445 5.42 -2.07 -40.05
N ASP A 446 6.73 -2.30 -39.88
CA ASP A 446 7.65 -2.52 -41.00
C ASP A 446 8.19 -3.95 -41.15
N GLY A 447 7.81 -4.88 -40.26
CA GLY A 447 8.16 -6.29 -40.42
C GLY A 447 9.66 -6.54 -40.57
N GLY A 448 10.42 -6.23 -39.52
CA GLY A 448 11.70 -6.88 -39.26
C GLY A 448 12.94 -6.00 -39.12
N SER A 449 13.66 -6.22 -38.02
CA SER A 449 15.12 -6.31 -38.00
C SER A 449 15.56 -7.23 -36.85
N ALA A 450 16.67 -7.97 -36.99
CA ALA A 450 17.19 -8.82 -35.90
C ALA A 450 18.00 -7.98 -34.91
N SER A 451 17.31 -7.31 -33.98
CA SER A 451 17.87 -6.55 -32.85
C SER A 451 17.27 -7.09 -31.54
N PRO A 452 17.97 -7.04 -30.39
CA PRO A 452 17.39 -7.37 -29.09
C PRO A 452 16.08 -6.61 -28.80
N ILE A 453 15.99 -5.36 -29.27
CA ILE A 453 14.80 -4.50 -29.15
C ILE A 453 13.62 -5.06 -29.95
N ALA A 454 13.88 -5.53 -31.17
CA ALA A 454 12.82 -6.14 -32.00
C ALA A 454 12.32 -7.48 -31.43
N GLY A 455 13.18 -8.22 -30.71
CA GLY A 455 12.77 -9.45 -30.03
C GLY A 455 11.82 -9.19 -28.85
N VAL A 456 12.08 -8.12 -28.08
CA VAL A 456 11.19 -7.76 -26.96
C VAL A 456 9.91 -7.08 -27.47
N ALA A 457 9.98 -6.32 -28.57
CA ALA A 457 8.78 -5.82 -29.24
C ALA A 457 7.85 -6.96 -29.72
N GLU A 458 8.44 -8.00 -30.30
CA GLU A 458 7.72 -9.23 -30.70
C GLU A 458 7.17 -9.95 -29.48
N ALA A 459 7.93 -10.04 -28.37
CA ALA A 459 7.47 -10.64 -27.12
C ALA A 459 6.32 -9.85 -26.48
N ALA A 460 6.41 -8.53 -26.41
CA ALA A 460 5.35 -7.64 -25.91
C ALA A 460 4.07 -7.81 -26.75
N THR A 461 4.18 -7.79 -28.08
CA THR A 461 3.03 -8.02 -28.97
C THR A 461 2.40 -9.40 -28.72
N ARG A 462 3.22 -10.45 -28.66
CA ARG A 462 2.75 -11.82 -28.40
C ARG A 462 2.06 -11.95 -27.04
N THR A 463 2.57 -11.22 -26.05
CA THR A 463 2.02 -11.22 -24.69
C THR A 463 0.66 -10.52 -24.67
N LEU A 464 0.54 -9.42 -25.41
CA LEU A 464 -0.71 -8.66 -25.53
C LEU A 464 -1.74 -9.29 -26.50
N ASP A 465 -1.38 -10.34 -27.25
CA ASP A 465 -2.33 -11.16 -28.03
C ASP A 465 -3.21 -12.07 -27.13
N ALA A 466 -2.99 -12.09 -25.82
CA ALA A 466 -3.81 -12.82 -24.85
C ALA A 466 -5.25 -12.25 -24.77
N GLU A 467 -6.22 -13.06 -24.28
CA GLU A 467 -7.63 -12.63 -24.24
C GLU A 467 -7.82 -11.47 -23.25
N GLU A 468 -7.15 -11.54 -22.10
CA GLU A 468 -7.12 -10.50 -21.07
C GLU A 468 -5.69 -9.98 -20.93
N SER A 469 -5.40 -8.80 -21.48
CA SER A 469 -4.06 -8.23 -21.46
C SER A 469 -4.03 -6.78 -20.99
N VAL A 470 -2.97 -6.45 -20.25
CA VAL A 470 -2.81 -5.15 -19.58
C VAL A 470 -1.43 -4.56 -19.87
N VAL A 471 -1.42 -3.26 -20.17
CA VAL A 471 -0.22 -2.43 -20.23
C VAL A 471 -0.14 -1.57 -18.97
N VAL A 472 0.94 -1.72 -18.19
CA VAL A 472 1.17 -0.92 -16.98
C VAL A 472 2.23 0.14 -17.28
N LEU A 473 1.91 1.41 -17.02
CA LEU A 473 2.79 2.55 -17.21
C LEU A 473 3.24 3.09 -15.85
N GLY A 474 4.54 2.95 -15.55
CA GLY A 474 5.14 3.50 -14.34
C GLY A 474 5.21 5.03 -14.31
N PRO A 475 5.52 5.62 -13.15
CA PRO A 475 5.46 7.07 -12.93
C PRO A 475 6.52 7.88 -13.68
N GLU A 476 7.66 7.28 -14.04
CA GLU A 476 8.79 8.02 -14.66
C GLU A 476 8.60 8.30 -16.16
N ILE A 477 7.47 7.86 -16.73
CA ILE A 477 7.13 8.06 -18.14
C ILE A 477 6.49 9.43 -18.34
N GLU A 478 7.31 10.45 -18.59
CA GLU A 478 6.85 11.81 -18.88
C GLU A 478 6.92 12.20 -20.37
N ASP A 479 7.61 11.40 -21.19
CA ASP A 479 7.80 11.69 -22.60
C ASP A 479 6.51 11.42 -23.41
N ALA A 480 6.05 12.45 -24.12
CA ALA A 480 4.80 12.38 -24.87
C ALA A 480 4.82 11.36 -26.00
N ASP A 481 5.96 11.18 -26.69
CA ASP A 481 6.08 10.20 -27.76
C ASP A 481 6.01 8.77 -27.18
N ALA A 482 6.66 8.53 -26.02
CA ALA A 482 6.57 7.26 -25.30
C ALA A 482 5.14 6.91 -24.89
N LEU A 483 4.38 7.89 -24.38
CA LEU A 483 2.98 7.70 -24.03
C LEU A 483 2.14 7.39 -25.27
N VAL A 484 2.32 8.14 -26.37
CA VAL A 484 1.63 7.88 -27.65
C VAL A 484 1.88 6.45 -28.13
N ASP A 485 3.13 5.99 -28.08
CA ASP A 485 3.48 4.65 -28.54
C ASP A 485 2.87 3.55 -27.64
N ALA A 486 2.85 3.74 -26.32
CA ALA A 486 2.30 2.77 -25.38
C ALA A 486 0.76 2.67 -25.50
N TYR A 487 0.07 3.81 -25.57
CA TYR A 487 -1.37 3.85 -25.82
C TYR A 487 -1.73 3.34 -27.21
N GLY A 488 -0.90 3.63 -28.22
CA GLY A 488 -1.04 3.10 -29.56
C GLY A 488 -0.90 1.58 -29.61
N LEU A 489 0.06 1.01 -28.86
CA LEU A 489 0.23 -0.44 -28.73
C LEU A 489 -1.02 -1.09 -28.13
N ALA A 490 -1.49 -0.59 -26.98
CA ALA A 490 -2.70 -1.08 -26.34
C ALA A 490 -3.93 -0.99 -27.24
N ALA A 491 -4.09 0.11 -27.99
CA ALA A 491 -5.16 0.26 -28.97
C ALA A 491 -5.10 -0.79 -30.09
N MET A 492 -3.89 -1.12 -30.57
CA MET A 492 -3.68 -2.10 -31.63
C MET A 492 -3.95 -3.53 -31.17
N THR A 493 -3.74 -3.84 -29.90
CA THR A 493 -3.91 -5.17 -29.30
C THR A 493 -5.22 -5.33 -28.53
N GLU A 494 -6.05 -4.27 -28.46
CA GLU A 494 -7.28 -4.22 -27.66
C GLU A 494 -7.03 -4.50 -26.16
N SER A 495 -5.85 -4.11 -25.66
CA SER A 495 -5.43 -4.28 -24.27
C SER A 495 -5.88 -3.12 -23.38
N GLN A 496 -6.06 -3.39 -22.09
CA GLN A 496 -6.31 -2.36 -21.08
C GLN A 496 -5.01 -1.67 -20.66
N ILE A 497 -5.12 -0.47 -20.10
CA ILE A 497 -4.02 0.36 -19.62
C ILE A 497 -4.25 0.72 -18.16
N VAL A 498 -3.23 0.51 -17.35
CA VAL A 498 -3.10 1.06 -16.00
C VAL A 498 -1.96 2.08 -16.02
N SER A 499 -2.28 3.36 -15.83
CA SER A 499 -1.28 4.43 -15.73
C SER A 499 -1.13 4.85 -14.28
N LEU A 500 0.09 4.74 -13.76
CA LEU A 500 0.43 5.10 -12.39
C LEU A 500 1.13 6.46 -12.38
N ASP A 501 0.55 7.43 -11.68
CA ASP A 501 1.14 8.76 -11.48
C ASP A 501 1.97 8.75 -10.19
N ARG A 502 3.03 9.55 -10.12
CA ARG A 502 3.84 9.62 -8.89
C ARG A 502 3.01 10.05 -7.67
N GLY A 503 2.16 11.05 -7.85
CA GLY A 503 1.27 11.58 -6.82
C GLY A 503 0.00 10.80 -6.60
N VAL A 504 -0.55 10.94 -5.39
CA VAL A 504 -1.84 10.35 -5.06
C VAL A 504 -3.01 11.03 -5.76
N ASN A 505 -3.02 12.36 -5.90
CA ASN A 505 -4.20 13.08 -6.36
C ASN A 505 -4.15 13.36 -7.87
N ARG A 506 -4.88 12.55 -8.63
CA ARG A 506 -5.02 12.65 -10.09
C ARG A 506 -6.11 13.61 -10.55
N ALA A 507 -6.64 14.47 -9.68
CA ALA A 507 -7.64 15.46 -10.06
C ALA A 507 -7.15 16.31 -11.25
N ASP A 508 -8.05 16.58 -12.19
CA ASP A 508 -7.80 17.40 -13.38
C ASP A 508 -7.76 18.89 -13.01
N VAL A 509 -6.74 19.28 -12.24
CA VAL A 509 -6.46 20.68 -11.92
C VAL A 509 -5.62 21.28 -13.05
N VAL A 510 -6.11 22.37 -13.62
CA VAL A 510 -5.41 23.06 -14.72
C VAL A 510 -4.13 23.70 -14.17
N ALA A 511 -2.98 23.21 -14.64
CA ALA A 511 -1.66 23.74 -14.30
C ALA A 511 -0.87 23.96 -15.60
N ASP A 512 -0.40 25.19 -15.80
CA ASP A 512 0.31 25.60 -17.02
C ASP A 512 1.81 25.24 -17.00
N GLY A 513 2.33 24.86 -15.83
CA GLY A 513 3.75 24.59 -15.60
C GLY A 513 4.57 25.86 -15.35
N VAL A 514 5.77 25.68 -14.79
CA VAL A 514 6.67 26.78 -14.40
C VAL A 514 7.98 26.73 -15.21
N ASP A 515 8.07 27.46 -16.32
CA ASP A 515 9.25 27.41 -17.20
C ASP A 515 10.24 28.56 -17.02
N GLU A 516 9.81 29.69 -16.47
CA GLU A 516 10.59 30.94 -16.39
C GLU A 516 10.74 31.42 -14.94
N PRO A 517 11.85 32.09 -14.58
CA PRO A 517 12.02 32.70 -13.26
C PRO A 517 10.93 33.73 -12.92
N ALA A 518 10.58 33.84 -11.64
CA ALA A 518 9.61 34.80 -11.13
C ALA A 518 10.19 35.70 -10.01
N GLU A 519 9.50 36.78 -9.69
CA GLU A 519 9.88 37.63 -8.54
C GLU A 519 9.57 36.91 -7.21
N VAL A 520 8.42 36.25 -7.14
CA VAL A 520 7.98 35.50 -5.96
C VAL A 520 7.66 34.04 -6.32
N ALA A 521 8.06 33.11 -5.45
CA ALA A 521 7.64 31.72 -5.51
C ALA A 521 6.75 31.36 -4.30
N TYR A 522 5.56 30.79 -4.53
CA TYR A 522 4.72 30.23 -3.47
C TYR A 522 4.62 28.71 -3.59
N LEU A 523 5.21 28.02 -2.61
CA LEU A 523 5.40 26.58 -2.61
C LEU A 523 4.53 25.97 -1.50
N LEU A 524 3.40 25.39 -1.91
CA LEU A 524 2.47 24.68 -1.05
C LEU A 524 2.91 23.21 -0.98
N ALA A 525 3.93 22.95 -0.17
CA ALA A 525 4.57 21.65 -0.05
C ALA A 525 3.82 20.67 0.86
N GLY A 526 3.04 21.17 1.82
CA GLY A 526 2.37 20.29 2.79
C GLY A 526 3.38 19.38 3.51
N ASP A 527 3.16 18.07 3.44
CA ASP A 527 3.97 17.03 4.06
C ASP A 527 5.10 16.45 3.19
N ASP A 528 5.31 16.99 1.98
CA ASP A 528 6.35 16.54 1.04
C ASP A 528 7.71 16.34 1.72
N ARG A 529 8.37 15.25 1.34
CA ARG A 529 9.69 14.86 1.84
C ARG A 529 10.77 15.43 0.94
N ASP A 530 12.02 15.45 1.43
CA ASP A 530 13.14 16.03 0.67
C ASP A 530 13.28 15.40 -0.74
N GLU A 531 12.87 14.14 -0.91
CA GLU A 531 12.84 13.41 -2.19
C GLU A 531 11.73 13.84 -3.17
N ASP A 532 10.70 14.53 -2.68
CA ASP A 532 9.57 15.06 -3.46
C ASP A 532 9.68 16.58 -3.68
N LEU A 533 10.56 17.25 -2.92
CA LEU A 533 10.72 18.71 -2.94
C LEU A 533 11.66 19.22 -4.05
N ASP A 534 12.30 18.35 -4.84
CA ASP A 534 13.29 18.74 -5.84
C ASP A 534 12.77 19.83 -6.79
N ARG A 535 11.53 19.68 -7.25
CA ARG A 535 10.91 20.65 -8.16
C ARG A 535 10.57 21.97 -7.47
N ALA A 536 9.99 21.91 -6.27
CA ALA A 536 9.70 23.10 -5.48
C ALA A 536 10.98 23.89 -5.15
N ILE A 537 12.07 23.20 -4.81
CA ILE A 537 13.38 23.79 -4.53
C ILE A 537 14.00 24.41 -5.80
N GLU A 538 13.81 23.79 -6.98
CA GLU A 538 14.25 24.37 -8.25
C GLU A 538 13.55 25.71 -8.50
N VAL A 539 12.23 25.75 -8.35
CA VAL A 539 11.42 26.98 -8.52
C VAL A 539 11.81 28.03 -7.48
N ALA A 540 11.99 27.64 -6.21
CA ALA A 540 12.43 28.53 -5.13
C ALA A 540 13.74 29.26 -5.48
N ARG A 541 14.72 28.53 -6.01
CA ARG A 541 16.04 29.08 -6.36
C ARG A 541 16.02 30.05 -7.54
N GLN A 542 14.91 30.10 -8.27
CA GLN A 542 14.69 31.01 -9.40
C GLN A 542 13.82 32.21 -9.03
N ALA A 543 13.46 32.36 -7.75
CA ALA A 543 12.72 33.51 -7.23
C ALA A 543 13.58 34.43 -6.37
N ASP A 544 13.18 35.70 -6.29
CA ASP A 544 13.81 36.68 -5.39
C ASP A 544 13.26 36.56 -3.96
N THR A 545 11.98 36.18 -3.81
CA THR A 545 11.31 35.91 -2.53
C THR A 545 10.61 34.55 -2.57
N VAL A 546 10.75 33.76 -1.51
CA VAL A 546 10.21 32.40 -1.39
C VAL A 546 9.26 32.30 -0.21
N ILE A 547 8.01 31.92 -0.49
CA ILE A 547 6.99 31.59 0.49
C ILE A 547 6.79 30.07 0.47
N ALA A 548 7.01 29.40 1.60
CA ALA A 548 6.81 27.97 1.75
C ALA A 548 5.70 27.69 2.78
N GLN A 549 4.68 26.94 2.39
CA GLN A 549 3.68 26.39 3.31
C GLN A 549 3.94 24.89 3.47
N ALA A 550 4.45 24.51 4.65
CA ALA A 550 4.98 23.18 4.89
C ALA A 550 4.67 22.67 6.30
N THR A 551 4.63 21.36 6.42
CA THR A 551 4.31 20.64 7.64
C THR A 551 5.54 20.52 8.55
N ARG A 552 6.71 20.28 7.96
CA ARG A 552 7.96 19.99 8.67
C ARG A 552 9.13 20.73 8.05
N GLU A 553 10.18 20.89 8.85
CA GLU A 553 11.44 21.45 8.38
C GLU A 553 12.06 20.59 7.27
N SER A 554 12.56 21.24 6.23
CA SER A 554 13.13 20.61 5.04
C SER A 554 14.14 21.53 4.35
N ALA A 555 14.79 21.03 3.29
CA ALA A 555 15.66 21.87 2.47
C ALA A 555 14.93 23.05 1.82
N LEU A 556 13.61 22.96 1.65
CA LEU A 556 12.77 24.06 1.15
C LEU A 556 12.58 25.15 2.21
N THR A 557 12.26 24.76 3.45
CA THR A 557 11.97 25.75 4.51
C THR A 557 13.23 26.49 4.97
N ASP A 558 14.41 25.87 4.78
CA ASP A 558 15.72 26.49 5.01
C ASP A 558 16.04 27.66 4.08
N ILE A 559 15.44 27.68 2.87
CA ILE A 559 15.67 28.72 1.86
C ILE A 559 14.49 29.69 1.70
N ALA A 560 13.43 29.50 2.46
CA ALA A 560 12.23 30.32 2.39
C ALA A 560 12.35 31.60 3.23
N ASP A 561 11.89 32.72 2.68
CA ASP A 561 11.80 34.01 3.39
C ASP A 561 10.57 34.05 4.30
N VAL A 562 9.46 33.43 3.87
CA VAL A 562 8.25 33.24 4.68
C VAL A 562 7.93 31.75 4.78
N VAL A 563 7.74 31.27 6.01
CA VAL A 563 7.33 29.89 6.29
C VAL A 563 5.98 29.89 7.01
N LEU A 564 4.99 29.27 6.39
CA LEU A 564 3.65 29.08 6.92
C LEU A 564 3.46 27.61 7.35
N PRO A 565 2.92 27.34 8.55
CA PRO A 565 2.62 25.96 8.95
C PRO A 565 1.46 25.40 8.10
N ALA A 566 1.61 24.15 7.66
CA ALA A 566 0.55 23.37 7.01
C ALA A 566 0.04 22.25 7.93
N LEU A 567 -1.13 21.68 7.64
CA LEU A 567 -1.63 20.50 8.37
C LEU A 567 -0.78 19.25 8.12
N ASP A 568 -0.71 18.34 9.09
CA ASP A 568 -0.09 17.02 8.92
C ASP A 568 -1.07 16.10 8.18
N TRP A 569 -0.60 15.04 7.52
CA TRP A 569 -1.45 14.16 6.72
C TRP A 569 -2.65 13.61 7.50
N PHE A 570 -2.47 13.24 8.78
CA PHE A 570 -3.56 12.78 9.65
C PHE A 570 -4.41 13.90 10.28
N GLU A 571 -4.02 15.17 10.12
CA GLU A 571 -4.79 16.34 10.56
C GLU A 571 -5.71 16.88 9.45
N ARG A 572 -5.51 16.44 8.19
CA ARG A 572 -6.30 16.85 7.03
C ARG A 572 -7.60 16.08 6.88
N GLU A 573 -8.55 16.70 6.19
CA GLU A 573 -9.79 16.07 5.72
C GLU A 573 -10.08 16.54 4.29
N GLY A 574 -10.70 15.69 3.47
CA GLY A 574 -11.08 16.03 2.10
C GLY A 574 -11.18 14.81 1.19
N THR A 575 -10.90 14.98 -0.09
CA THR A 575 -10.91 13.89 -1.07
C THR A 575 -9.68 13.88 -1.97
N ILE A 576 -9.25 12.70 -2.41
CA ILE A 576 -8.20 12.51 -3.42
C ILE A 576 -8.74 11.64 -4.55
N VAL A 577 -8.20 11.80 -5.76
CA VAL A 577 -8.56 10.96 -6.91
C VAL A 577 -7.44 9.96 -7.18
N ASP A 578 -7.69 8.67 -6.99
CA ASP A 578 -6.70 7.61 -7.19
C ASP A 578 -6.47 7.28 -8.68
N ALA A 579 -5.63 6.27 -8.96
CA ALA A 579 -5.32 5.79 -10.32
C ALA A 579 -6.48 5.11 -11.04
N ASP A 580 -7.53 4.69 -10.34
CA ASP A 580 -8.79 4.23 -10.95
C ASP A 580 -9.67 5.41 -11.38
N GLY A 581 -9.32 6.63 -10.94
CA GLY A 581 -10.14 7.81 -11.10
C GLY A 581 -11.27 7.89 -10.07
N GLU A 582 -11.22 7.08 -9.00
CA GLU A 582 -12.20 7.08 -7.92
C GLU A 582 -11.86 8.16 -6.89
N GLN A 583 -12.88 8.86 -6.40
CA GLN A 583 -12.73 9.78 -5.27
C GLN A 583 -12.68 9.01 -3.96
N ARG A 584 -11.52 9.03 -3.31
CA ARG A 584 -11.30 8.42 -2.01
C ARG A 584 -11.36 9.48 -0.89
N PRO A 585 -12.01 9.17 0.26
CA PRO A 585 -12.04 10.08 1.38
C PRO A 585 -10.69 10.10 2.11
N VAL A 586 -10.21 11.30 2.44
CA VAL A 586 -9.16 11.50 3.44
C VAL A 586 -9.87 11.97 4.70
N ASP A 587 -9.95 11.10 5.69
CA ASP A 587 -10.56 11.38 6.98
C ASP A 587 -9.52 11.82 8.00
N ARG A 588 -9.88 12.82 8.80
CA ARG A 588 -9.04 13.35 9.88
C ARG A 588 -8.94 12.33 11.01
N VAL A 589 -7.71 11.98 11.40
CA VAL A 589 -7.42 11.05 12.48
C VAL A 589 -6.88 11.76 13.74
N LEU A 590 -6.21 12.89 13.58
CA LEU A 590 -5.65 13.69 14.65
C LEU A 590 -6.19 15.11 14.63
N GLU A 591 -6.34 15.70 15.81
CA GLU A 591 -6.59 17.14 15.95
C GLU A 591 -5.35 17.95 15.57
N PRO A 592 -5.48 19.06 14.81
CA PRO A 592 -4.39 19.94 14.45
C PRO A 592 -3.58 20.42 15.66
N ARG A 593 -2.25 20.41 15.53
CA ARG A 593 -1.32 20.80 16.62
C ARG A 593 -0.60 22.13 16.39
N GLY A 594 -0.80 22.77 15.24
CA GLY A 594 -0.14 24.02 14.83
C GLY A 594 -0.99 25.27 15.04
N ALA A 595 -0.49 26.40 14.53
CA ALA A 595 -1.23 27.67 14.48
C ALA A 595 -2.37 27.69 13.45
N VAL A 596 -2.44 26.68 12.57
CA VAL A 596 -3.40 26.57 11.47
C VAL A 596 -4.38 25.45 11.76
N ASP A 597 -5.67 25.77 11.68
CA ASP A 597 -6.77 24.80 11.84
C ASP A 597 -7.14 24.12 10.50
N ALA A 598 -6.94 24.81 9.36
CA ALA A 598 -7.14 24.29 8.02
C ALA A 598 -6.21 24.96 6.99
N ASP A 599 -5.63 24.19 6.06
CA ASP A 599 -4.82 24.73 4.96
C ASP A 599 -5.61 25.74 4.10
N LEU A 600 -6.92 25.50 3.93
CA LEU A 600 -7.85 26.38 3.21
C LEU A 600 -7.97 27.77 3.82
N ASP A 601 -7.87 27.90 5.15
CA ASP A 601 -7.99 29.21 5.80
C ASP A 601 -6.79 30.11 5.45
N VAL A 602 -5.59 29.53 5.32
CA VAL A 602 -4.38 30.24 4.89
C VAL A 602 -4.53 30.68 3.43
N ILE A 603 -4.97 29.79 2.54
CA ILE A 603 -5.18 30.09 1.12
C ILE A 603 -6.22 31.21 0.95
N ALA A 604 -7.35 31.12 1.65
CA ALA A 604 -8.42 32.11 1.58
C ALA A 604 -7.95 33.49 2.09
N ALA A 605 -7.20 33.51 3.20
CA ALA A 605 -6.66 34.75 3.74
C ALA A 605 -5.65 35.41 2.78
N LEU A 606 -4.82 34.61 2.09
CA LEU A 606 -3.89 35.13 1.10
C LEU A 606 -4.61 35.77 -0.10
N GLN A 607 -5.70 35.14 -0.58
CA GLN A 607 -6.55 35.69 -1.64
C GLN A 607 -7.20 37.02 -1.24
N GLU A 608 -7.78 37.11 -0.02
CA GLU A 608 -8.51 38.30 0.43
C GLU A 608 -7.61 39.54 0.57
N VAL A 609 -6.34 39.36 0.92
CA VAL A 609 -5.40 40.48 1.14
C VAL A 609 -4.72 40.92 -0.16
N ALA A 610 -4.59 40.02 -1.15
CA ALA A 610 -3.98 40.34 -2.44
C ALA A 610 -4.95 40.99 -3.46
N ALA A 611 -6.27 40.83 -3.27
CA ALA A 611 -7.33 41.45 -4.08
C ALA A 611 -7.65 42.91 -3.66
#